data_AF-A0A383DDT4-F1
#
_entry.id   AF-A0A383DDT4-F1
#
_cell.length_a   1.000
_cell.length_b   1.000
_cell.length_c   1.000
_cell.angle_alpha   90.00
_cell.angle_beta   90.00
_cell.angle_gamma   90.00
#
_symmetry.space_group_name_H-M   'P 1'
#
loop_
_entity.id
_entity.type
_entity.pdbx_description
1 polymer ?
#
loop_
_entity_poly.entity_id
_entity_poly.type
_entity_poly.pdbx_seq_one_letter_code
_entity_poly.pdbx_strand_id
1 'polypeptide(L)'
;LLRSFYDHIILKYSKTVLLLILLGVAFLGYEARKLEIDASSETLLLEDDKDLEYTRLINQRYFTPDFLVISYTPSDDLLSDRVLGTIRSMSQDLLKLKRVESVTSILNVPLLESPPKPIAELIENVPTLESPNIDKELAKKEFLNSPIYQDNLVS
;
A
#
# COMPACT_ATOMS: atom_id res chain seq x y z
N LEU A 1 -10.23 -54.68 26.89
CA LEU A 1 -10.79 -53.32 27.03
C LEU A 1 -11.09 -52.69 25.66
N LEU A 2 -10.09 -52.42 24.78
CA LEU A 2 -10.36 -51.85 23.44
C LEU A 2 -11.31 -52.66 22.56
N ARG A 3 -11.15 -54.00 22.47
CA ARG A 3 -12.05 -54.86 21.67
C ARG A 3 -13.50 -54.80 22.14
N SER A 4 -13.71 -54.88 23.46
CA SER A 4 -15.04 -54.79 24.05
C SER A 4 -15.70 -53.43 23.77
N PHE A 5 -14.95 -52.32 23.87
CA PHE A 5 -15.43 -50.99 23.51
C PHE A 5 -15.84 -50.90 22.02
N TYR A 6 -14.99 -51.39 21.13
CA TYR A 6 -15.26 -51.39 19.69
C TYR A 6 -16.52 -52.21 19.35
N ASP A 7 -16.64 -53.43 19.88
CA ASP A 7 -17.75 -54.32 19.56
C ASP A 7 -19.08 -53.84 20.17
N HIS A 8 -19.06 -53.35 21.41
CA HIS A 8 -20.28 -53.03 22.16
C HIS A 8 -20.77 -51.59 21.96
N ILE A 9 -19.91 -50.68 21.50
CA ILE A 9 -20.25 -49.26 21.32
C ILE A 9 -20.17 -48.89 19.83
N ILE A 10 -19.04 -49.14 19.17
CA ILE A 10 -18.83 -48.71 17.78
C ILE A 10 -19.67 -49.55 16.81
N LEU A 11 -19.58 -50.88 16.87
CA LEU A 11 -20.35 -51.75 15.96
C LEU A 11 -21.84 -51.78 16.28
N LYS A 12 -22.19 -51.86 17.57
CA LYS A 12 -23.59 -51.88 18.03
C LYS A 12 -24.35 -50.60 17.70
N TYR A 13 -23.72 -49.43 17.82
CA TYR A 13 -24.33 -48.12 17.53
C TYR A 13 -23.71 -47.45 16.29
N SER A 14 -23.32 -48.25 15.30
CA SER A 14 -22.60 -47.82 14.09
C SER A 14 -23.23 -46.62 13.38
N LYS A 15 -24.56 -46.58 13.23
CA LYS A 15 -25.26 -45.44 12.61
C LYS A 15 -25.11 -44.14 13.42
N THR A 16 -25.22 -44.22 14.74
CA THR A 16 -25.08 -43.07 15.64
C THR A 16 -23.64 -42.57 15.66
N VAL A 17 -22.67 -43.48 15.72
CA VAL A 17 -21.24 -43.13 15.67
C VAL A 17 -20.89 -42.49 14.33
N LEU A 18 -21.39 -43.03 13.21
CA LEU A 18 -21.19 -42.45 11.88
C LEU A 18 -21.82 -41.08 11.74
N LEU A 19 -23.03 -40.87 12.29
CA LEU A 19 -23.67 -39.55 12.35
C LEU A 19 -22.81 -38.56 13.15
N LEU A 20 -22.28 -38.95 14.31
CA LEU A 20 -21.41 -38.09 15.12
C LEU A 20 -20.11 -37.72 14.40
N ILE A 21 -19.48 -38.68 13.72
CA ILE A 21 -18.29 -38.42 12.89
C ILE A 21 -18.65 -37.44 11.77
N LEU A 22 -19.77 -37.67 11.08
CA LEU A 22 -20.22 -36.82 9.97
C LEU A 22 -20.51 -35.40 10.46
N LEU A 23 -21.13 -35.24 11.63
CA LEU A 23 -21.32 -33.93 12.26
C LEU A 23 -19.99 -33.27 12.61
N GLY A 24 -19.02 -34.02 13.15
CA GLY A 24 -17.68 -33.52 13.43
C GLY A 24 -16.94 -33.05 12.18
N VAL A 25 -16.99 -33.84 11.11
CA VAL A 25 -16.39 -33.48 9.80
C VAL A 25 -17.11 -32.27 9.20
N ALA A 26 -18.44 -32.22 9.26
CA ALA A 26 -19.20 -31.06 8.78
C ALA A 26 -18.89 -29.80 9.56
N PHE A 27 -18.71 -29.90 10.89
CA PHE A 27 -18.30 -28.80 11.75
C PHE A 27 -16.88 -28.32 11.43
N LEU A 28 -15.89 -29.22 11.35
CA LEU A 28 -14.52 -28.85 10.98
C LEU A 28 -14.44 -28.31 9.55
N GLY A 29 -15.20 -28.88 8.61
CA GLY A 29 -15.33 -28.37 7.25
C GLY A 29 -16.01 -27.00 7.18
N TYR A 30 -16.95 -26.72 8.10
CA TYR A 30 -17.54 -25.39 8.25
C TYR A 30 -16.47 -24.38 8.70
N GLU A 31 -15.69 -24.72 9.73
CA GLU A 31 -14.62 -23.88 10.28
C GLU A 31 -13.43 -23.71 9.33
N ALA A 32 -13.16 -24.68 8.46
CA ALA A 32 -12.12 -24.57 7.42
C ALA A 32 -12.34 -23.38 6.47
N ARG A 33 -13.56 -22.83 6.38
CA ARG A 33 -13.84 -21.58 5.64
C ARG A 33 -13.24 -20.33 6.27
N LYS A 34 -12.85 -20.40 7.55
CA LYS A 34 -12.17 -19.32 8.27
C LYS A 34 -10.64 -19.47 8.24
N LEU A 35 -10.11 -20.49 7.57
CA LEU A 35 -8.67 -20.65 7.43
C LEU A 35 -8.12 -19.53 6.54
N GLU A 36 -7.37 -18.62 7.15
CA GLU A 36 -6.63 -17.58 6.43
C GLU A 36 -5.27 -18.15 6.02
N ILE A 37 -4.96 -18.06 4.72
CA ILE A 37 -3.66 -18.45 4.17
C ILE A 37 -2.90 -17.17 3.87
N ASP A 38 -2.04 -16.76 4.80
CA ASP A 38 -1.10 -15.66 4.56
C ASP A 38 0.15 -16.19 3.86
N ALA A 39 0.23 -15.95 2.55
CA ALA A 39 1.36 -16.32 1.70
C ALA A 39 2.23 -15.11 1.37
N SER A 40 2.22 -14.08 2.21
CA SER A 40 3.15 -12.96 2.08
C SER A 40 4.60 -13.43 2.23
N SER A 41 5.52 -12.70 1.60
CA SER A 41 6.96 -13.01 1.74
C SER A 41 7.44 -12.93 3.20
N GLU A 42 6.71 -12.20 4.05
CA GLU A 42 7.01 -12.03 5.47
C GLU A 42 6.68 -13.27 6.29
N THR A 43 5.53 -13.93 6.04
CA THR A 43 5.14 -15.18 6.73
C THR A 43 5.89 -16.41 6.24
N LEU A 44 6.56 -16.30 5.09
CA LEU A 44 7.49 -17.32 4.60
C LEU A 44 8.87 -17.28 5.29
N LEU A 45 9.20 -16.17 5.97
CA LEU A 45 10.42 -16.06 6.75
C LEU A 45 10.26 -16.77 8.10
N LEU A 46 11.39 -17.12 8.71
CA LEU A 46 11.41 -17.72 10.05
C LEU A 46 10.85 -16.71 11.06
N GLU A 47 9.94 -17.15 11.93
CA GLU A 47 9.33 -16.29 12.96
C GLU A 47 10.37 -15.68 13.92
N ASP A 48 11.49 -16.37 14.14
CA ASP A 48 12.62 -15.94 15.00
C ASP A 48 13.73 -15.17 14.24
N ASP A 49 13.42 -14.62 13.07
CA ASP A 49 14.38 -13.81 12.31
C ASP A 49 14.54 -12.40 12.91
N LYS A 50 15.77 -12.07 13.33
CA LYS A 50 16.11 -10.78 13.97
C LYS A 50 16.01 -9.60 13.02
N ASP A 51 16.28 -9.81 11.73
CA ASP A 51 16.21 -8.74 10.72
C ASP A 51 14.74 -8.42 10.42
N LEU A 52 13.86 -9.44 10.45
CA LEU A 52 12.41 -9.24 10.36
C LEU A 52 11.86 -8.46 11.57
N GLU A 53 12.28 -8.82 12.79
CA GLU A 53 11.90 -8.09 14.01
C GLU A 53 12.33 -6.61 13.93
N TYR A 54 13.57 -6.36 13.49
CA TYR A 54 14.08 -5.00 13.34
C TYR A 54 13.33 -4.21 12.26
N THR A 55 13.02 -4.83 11.11
CA THR A 55 12.24 -4.22 10.03
C THR A 55 10.85 -3.81 10.52
N ARG A 56 10.15 -4.70 11.25
CA ARG A 56 8.85 -4.39 11.87
C ARG A 56 8.94 -3.21 12.84
N LEU A 57 9.98 -3.17 13.67
CA LEU A 57 10.21 -2.08 14.62
C LEU A 57 10.46 -0.73 13.93
N ILE A 58 11.23 -0.72 12.84
CA ILE A 58 11.47 0.48 12.03
C ILE A 58 10.18 0.93 11.34
N ASN A 59 9.44 0.01 10.72
CA ASN A 59 8.17 0.33 10.06
C ASN A 59 7.13 0.88 11.05
N GLN A 60 7.05 0.33 12.26
CA GLN A 60 6.16 0.83 13.31
C GLN A 60 6.57 2.23 13.80
N ARG A 61 7.89 2.52 13.86
CA ARG A 61 8.40 3.81 14.35
C ARG A 61 8.28 4.94 13.32
N TYR A 62 8.55 4.65 12.06
CA TYR A 62 8.70 5.67 11.01
C TYR A 62 7.59 5.66 9.96
N PHE A 63 6.62 4.76 10.08
CA PHE A 63 5.51 4.57 9.12
C PHE A 63 5.99 4.48 7.68
N THR A 64 6.17 3.25 7.20
CA THR A 64 6.51 3.00 5.79
C THR A 64 5.21 2.64 5.05
N PRO A 65 4.59 3.56 4.30
CA PRO A 65 3.39 3.24 3.55
C PRO A 65 3.71 2.30 2.39
N ASP A 66 2.78 1.42 2.06
CA ASP A 66 2.80 0.72 0.78
C ASP A 66 2.49 1.73 -0.33
N PHE A 67 3.39 1.86 -1.32
CA PHE A 67 3.22 2.79 -2.42
C PHE A 67 3.38 2.12 -3.78
N LEU A 68 2.76 2.73 -4.79
CA LEU A 68 2.89 2.35 -6.20
C LEU A 68 3.56 3.51 -6.95
N VAL A 69 4.65 3.21 -7.66
CA VAL A 69 5.30 4.18 -8.55
C VAL A 69 4.74 4.04 -9.95
N ILE A 70 4.26 5.14 -10.53
CA ILE A 70 3.79 5.22 -11.90
C ILE A 70 4.68 6.20 -12.65
N SER A 71 5.41 5.71 -13.65
CA SER A 71 6.14 6.56 -14.57
C SER A 71 5.25 6.99 -15.73
N TYR A 72 5.36 8.26 -16.11
CA TYR A 72 4.63 8.84 -17.23
C TYR A 72 5.60 9.60 -18.13
N THR A 73 5.67 9.20 -19.39
CA THR A 73 6.45 9.92 -20.40
C THR A 73 5.55 10.95 -21.10
N PRO A 74 5.80 12.26 -20.93
CA PRO A 74 4.98 13.28 -21.56
C PRO A 74 5.20 13.29 -23.07
N SER A 75 4.12 13.50 -23.84
CA SER A 75 4.19 13.62 -25.30
C SER A 75 4.48 15.04 -25.79
N ASP A 76 4.53 16.01 -24.88
CA ASP A 76 4.77 17.44 -25.11
C ASP A 76 5.61 17.98 -23.93
N ASP A 77 5.80 19.30 -23.83
CA ASP A 77 6.49 19.90 -22.67
C ASP A 77 5.82 19.48 -21.34
N LEU A 78 6.65 19.12 -20.36
CA LEU A 78 6.23 18.57 -19.07
C LEU A 78 5.23 19.45 -18.32
N LEU A 79 5.39 20.79 -18.41
CA LEU A 79 4.52 21.75 -17.71
C LEU A 79 3.47 22.38 -18.63
N SER A 80 3.29 21.82 -19.83
CA SER A 80 2.19 22.19 -20.73
C SER A 80 0.84 21.85 -20.09
N ASP A 81 -0.17 22.68 -20.35
CA ASP A 81 -1.49 22.50 -19.74
C ASP A 81 -2.14 21.16 -20.15
N ARG A 82 -1.77 20.62 -21.31
CA ARG A 82 -2.23 19.29 -21.77
C ARG A 82 -1.66 18.16 -20.91
N VAL A 83 -0.34 18.18 -20.67
CA VAL A 83 0.34 17.17 -19.84
C VAL A 83 -0.15 17.27 -18.39
N LEU A 84 -0.17 18.47 -17.82
CA LEU A 84 -0.68 18.69 -16.47
C LEU A 84 -2.15 18.28 -16.34
N GLY A 85 -2.97 18.53 -17.36
CA GLY A 85 -4.36 18.06 -17.42
C GLY A 85 -4.49 16.54 -17.39
N THR A 86 -3.59 15.85 -18.11
CA THR A 86 -3.55 14.38 -18.15
C THR A 86 -3.17 13.80 -16.78
N ILE A 87 -2.11 14.34 -16.16
CA ILE A 87 -1.67 13.92 -14.83
C ILE A 87 -2.76 14.17 -13.78
N ARG A 88 -3.48 15.30 -13.88
CA ARG A 88 -4.58 15.62 -12.97
C ARG A 88 -5.73 14.64 -13.11
N SER A 89 -6.15 14.32 -14.34
CA SER A 89 -7.21 13.33 -14.58
C SER A 89 -6.82 11.97 -14.03
N MET A 90 -5.59 11.52 -14.32
CA MET A 90 -5.08 10.23 -13.82
C MET A 90 -5.04 10.20 -12.29
N SER A 91 -4.58 11.28 -11.66
CA SER A 91 -4.54 11.40 -10.19
C SER A 91 -5.95 11.33 -9.58
N GLN A 92 -6.92 12.02 -10.18
CA GLN A 92 -8.31 11.98 -9.74
C GLN A 92 -8.95 10.60 -9.92
N ASP A 93 -8.63 9.90 -11.00
CA ASP A 93 -9.14 8.54 -11.23
C ASP A 93 -8.55 7.53 -10.25
N LEU A 94 -7.26 7.67 -9.90
CA LEU A 94 -6.61 6.86 -8.88
C LEU A 94 -7.22 7.11 -7.49
N LEU A 95 -7.49 8.38 -7.13
CA LEU A 95 -8.12 8.74 -5.86
C LEU A 95 -9.56 8.22 -5.68
N LYS A 96 -10.25 7.83 -6.77
CA LYS A 96 -11.58 7.18 -6.68
C LYS A 96 -11.49 5.74 -6.16
N LEU A 97 -10.32 5.12 -6.19
CA LEU A 97 -10.12 3.76 -5.71
C LEU A 97 -10.09 3.73 -4.19
N LYS A 98 -10.94 2.91 -3.56
CA LYS A 98 -11.06 2.81 -2.09
C LYS A 98 -9.76 2.51 -1.34
N ARG A 99 -8.78 1.89 -2.03
CA ARG A 99 -7.48 1.50 -1.44
C ARG A 99 -6.41 2.60 -1.57
N VAL A 100 -6.69 3.68 -2.29
CA VAL A 100 -5.74 4.78 -2.51
C VAL A 100 -6.06 5.89 -1.52
N GLU A 101 -5.16 6.13 -0.58
CA GLU A 101 -5.30 7.21 0.42
C GLU A 101 -4.91 8.58 -0.18
N SER A 102 -3.82 8.62 -0.95
CA SER A 102 -3.29 9.84 -1.55
C SER A 102 -2.56 9.57 -2.86
N VAL A 103 -2.45 10.58 -3.71
CA VAL A 103 -1.61 10.55 -4.92
C VAL A 103 -0.66 11.74 -4.88
N THR A 104 0.64 11.48 -4.96
CA THR A 104 1.69 12.49 -5.04
C THR A 104 2.17 12.59 -6.47
N SER A 105 2.23 13.81 -7.02
CA SER A 105 2.67 14.08 -8.40
C SER A 105 3.30 15.46 -8.50
N ILE A 106 3.84 15.81 -9.68
CA ILE A 106 4.39 17.15 -9.95
C ILE A 106 3.39 18.29 -9.67
N LEU A 107 2.08 18.00 -9.62
CA LEU A 107 1.04 18.99 -9.37
C LEU A 107 1.01 19.48 -7.92
N ASN A 108 1.20 18.59 -6.95
CA ASN A 108 0.94 18.85 -5.54
C ASN A 108 2.18 18.74 -4.64
N VAL A 109 3.35 18.49 -5.23
CA VAL A 109 4.61 18.57 -4.50
C VAL A 109 4.95 20.02 -4.15
N PRO A 110 5.58 20.25 -2.98
CA PRO A 110 5.92 21.58 -2.53
C PRO A 110 7.01 22.22 -3.40
N LEU A 111 6.88 23.50 -3.73
CA LEU A 111 7.94 24.28 -4.37
C LEU A 111 8.70 25.02 -3.26
N LEU A 112 9.96 24.65 -3.07
CA LEU A 112 10.82 25.14 -1.99
C LEU A 112 11.71 26.30 -2.45
N GLU A 113 12.07 26.31 -3.74
CA GLU A 113 12.90 27.36 -4.33
C GLU A 113 12.11 28.28 -5.28
N SER A 114 10.84 27.96 -5.55
CA SER A 114 9.99 28.65 -6.51
C SER A 114 8.66 29.09 -5.87
N PRO A 115 8.58 30.30 -5.30
CA PRO A 115 9.53 31.41 -5.37
C PRO A 115 10.66 31.33 -4.31
N PRO A 116 11.81 31.99 -4.55
CA PRO A 116 12.93 32.01 -3.61
C PRO A 116 12.57 32.82 -2.37
N LYS A 117 12.02 32.14 -1.37
CA LYS A 117 11.65 32.69 -0.05
C LYS A 117 12.43 31.97 1.05
N PRO A 118 12.69 32.64 2.19
CA PRO A 118 13.23 31.95 3.36
C PRO A 118 12.35 30.76 3.75
N ILE A 119 12.95 29.63 4.10
CA ILE A 119 12.22 28.41 4.50
C ILE A 119 11.23 28.72 5.64
N ALA A 120 11.59 29.62 6.56
CA ALA A 120 10.71 30.04 7.65
C ALA A 120 9.37 30.62 7.17
N GLU A 121 9.33 31.29 6.02
CA GLU A 121 8.11 31.84 5.42
C GLU A 121 7.30 30.78 4.66
N LEU A 122 7.91 29.67 4.27
CA LEU A 122 7.25 28.56 3.59
C LEU A 122 6.44 27.68 4.55
N ILE A 123 6.79 27.68 5.85
CA ILE A 123 6.11 26.85 6.88
C ILE A 123 4.61 27.15 6.94
N GLU A 124 4.21 28.40 6.70
CA GLU A 124 2.80 28.80 6.80
C GLU A 124 1.99 28.49 5.53
N ASN A 125 2.61 28.56 4.34
CA ASN A 125 1.96 28.30 3.06
C ASN A 125 2.97 27.85 2.00
N VAL A 126 3.14 26.54 1.85
CA VAL A 126 4.05 25.98 0.84
C VAL A 126 3.35 26.00 -0.53
N PRO A 127 3.90 26.70 -1.53
CA PRO A 127 3.33 26.73 -2.87
C PRO A 127 3.48 25.38 -3.56
N THR A 128 2.59 25.07 -4.49
CA THR A 128 2.62 23.91 -5.40
C THR A 128 2.31 24.38 -6.82
N LEU A 129 2.42 23.53 -7.84
CA LEU A 129 1.98 23.93 -9.20
C LEU A 129 0.48 24.28 -9.29
N GLU A 130 -0.33 23.83 -8.33
CA GLU A 130 -1.76 24.17 -8.26
C GLU A 130 -2.03 25.49 -7.51
N SER A 131 -1.02 26.08 -6.88
CA SER A 131 -1.14 27.39 -6.24
C SER A 131 -1.30 28.52 -7.27
N PRO A 132 -2.04 29.60 -6.94
CA PRO A 132 -2.17 30.74 -7.83
C PRO A 132 -0.84 31.49 -8.00
N ASN A 133 -0.61 32.08 -9.18
CA ASN A 133 0.54 32.94 -9.50
C ASN A 133 1.92 32.27 -9.41
N ILE A 134 2.03 31.00 -9.83
CA ILE A 134 3.31 30.29 -9.91
C ILE A 134 4.00 30.52 -11.25
N ASP A 135 5.29 30.82 -11.17
CA ASP A 135 6.16 30.88 -12.35
C ASP A 135 6.59 29.45 -12.74
N LYS A 136 6.05 28.98 -13.87
CA LYS A 136 6.33 27.65 -14.41
C LYS A 136 7.80 27.46 -14.79
N GLU A 137 8.49 28.51 -15.22
CA GLU A 137 9.91 28.40 -15.61
C GLU A 137 10.80 28.19 -14.38
N LEU A 138 10.49 28.86 -13.27
CA LEU A 138 11.17 28.62 -12.00
C LEU A 138 10.89 27.21 -11.46
N ALA A 139 9.63 26.79 -11.46
CA ALA A 139 9.27 25.43 -11.03
C ALA A 139 9.95 24.35 -11.90
N LYS A 140 10.03 24.56 -13.23
CA LYS A 140 10.76 23.67 -14.14
C LYS A 140 12.24 23.57 -13.77
N LYS A 141 12.87 24.71 -13.48
CA LYS A 141 14.27 24.76 -13.05
C LYS A 141 14.46 24.02 -11.73
N GLU A 142 13.55 24.18 -10.78
CA GLU A 142 13.60 23.48 -9.50
C GLU A 142 13.46 21.96 -9.69
N PHE A 143 12.49 21.49 -10.48
CA PHE A 143 12.32 20.05 -10.71
C PHE A 143 13.53 19.39 -11.38
N LEU A 144 14.27 20.12 -12.23
CA LEU A 144 15.43 19.59 -12.94
C LEU A 144 16.74 19.67 -12.15
N ASN A 145 16.87 20.61 -11.20
CA ASN A 145 18.14 20.90 -10.53
C ASN A 145 18.10 20.69 -9.01
N SER A 146 16.92 20.58 -8.40
CA SER A 146 16.80 20.36 -6.96
C SER A 146 17.20 18.91 -6.62
N PRO A 147 18.09 18.69 -5.65
CA PRO A 147 18.45 17.34 -5.19
C PRO A 147 17.26 16.51 -4.68
N ILE A 148 16.15 17.17 -4.35
CA ILE A 148 14.94 16.51 -3.83
C ILE A 148 14.06 15.97 -4.98
N TYR A 149 14.08 16.63 -6.14
CA TYR A 149 13.16 16.32 -7.25
C TYR A 149 13.83 15.69 -8.45
N GLN A 150 15.08 16.06 -8.72
CA GLN A 150 15.89 15.42 -9.73
C GLN A 150 16.02 13.94 -9.40
N ASP A 151 15.78 13.08 -10.40
CA ASP A 151 15.82 11.61 -10.33
C ASP A 151 14.79 10.96 -9.38
N ASN A 152 13.99 11.75 -8.66
CA ASN A 152 12.91 11.27 -7.79
C ASN A 152 11.51 11.53 -8.38
N LEU A 153 11.31 12.69 -9.03
CA LEU A 153 10.04 13.07 -9.68
C LEU A 153 10.19 13.28 -11.18
N VAL A 154 11.33 13.83 -11.61
CA VAL A 154 11.64 14.10 -13.01
C VAL A 154 13.05 13.58 -13.30
N SER A 155 13.17 12.82 -14.38
CA SER A 155 14.43 12.24 -14.89
C SER A 155 14.65 12.62 -16.34
#